data_AF-A0A952I9D7-F1
#
_entry.id   AF-A0A952I9D7-F1
#
_cell.length_a   1.000
_cell.length_b   1.000
_cell.length_c   1.000
_cell.angle_alpha   90.00
_cell.angle_beta   90.00
_cell.angle_gamma   90.00
#
_symmetry.space_group_name_H-M   'P 1'
#
loop_
_entity.id
_entity.type
_entity.pdbx_description
1 polymer ?
#
loop_
_entity_poly.entity_id
_entity_poly.type
_entity_poly.pdbx_seq_one_letter_code
_entity_poly.pdbx_strand_id
1 'polypeptide(L)'
;MPMLKPFTAAMIVPTGIGASVGGFGGDATQAMNLLASVSDVLITHPNVANAAAFQQLPENALYVEGYGLDQFFKQHWALCPSRKNRIAVVFDQAIDPRMLTLHLNTVNAVKTVYGVDIIGHILTEAPLALSCTFDDSGCSSGRLENPKILLTACHQALDQGADAIAVCAVMPELTGETAYKNGQAVDPVGGIEAILSHLVVSTYQIPCAHAPVFAWEDAQPEYEKVLEPKVAAEFITPTFLPCVLTGLAQAPRFATVEEKQPHSITVSDLDVLVTPIDALGGVPVLSAFEQNIPVIAVSENTSVLDVTLEALGLNSFDTIQIASSYYEAAGMVQAMRQGLNLNLPSASDVGLKNLLDINPIETVR
;
A
#
# COMPACT_ATOMS: atom_id res chain seq x y z
N MET A 1 22.88 27.51 2.32
CA MET A 1 23.17 26.11 1.96
C MET A 1 22.17 25.71 0.90
N PRO A 2 22.57 25.02 -0.19
CA PRO A 2 21.57 24.44 -1.08
C PRO A 2 20.70 23.49 -0.27
N MET A 3 19.37 23.61 -0.40
CA MET A 3 18.47 22.63 0.22
C MET A 3 18.64 21.33 -0.56
N LEU A 4 18.98 20.24 0.15
CA LEU A 4 18.95 18.91 -0.43
C LEU A 4 17.51 18.57 -0.83
N LYS A 5 17.33 17.80 -1.90
CA LYS A 5 15.99 17.28 -2.25
C LYS A 5 15.47 16.42 -1.08
N PRO A 6 14.16 16.40 -0.79
CA PRO A 6 13.58 15.47 0.17
C PRO A 6 13.91 14.03 -0.20
N PHE A 7 14.26 13.21 0.78
CA PHE A 7 14.49 11.78 0.59
C PHE A 7 13.15 11.03 0.59
N THR A 8 12.80 10.44 -0.55
CA THR A 8 11.52 9.73 -0.73
C THR A 8 11.74 8.23 -0.73
N ALA A 9 11.09 7.52 0.18
CA ALA A 9 11.06 6.07 0.21
C ALA A 9 9.67 5.55 -0.20
N ALA A 10 9.60 4.31 -0.70
CA ALA A 10 8.35 3.58 -0.87
C ALA A 10 8.39 2.28 -0.06
N MET A 11 7.30 1.93 0.61
CA MET A 11 7.10 0.62 1.25
C MET A 11 5.89 -0.06 0.61
N ILE A 12 6.13 -1.21 -0.01
CA ILE A 12 5.10 -1.99 -0.70
C ILE A 12 5.13 -3.43 -0.18
N VAL A 13 3.97 -3.91 0.27
CA VAL A 13 3.72 -5.32 0.57
C VAL A 13 2.49 -5.74 -0.22
N PRO A 14 2.62 -6.47 -1.34
CA PRO A 14 1.48 -6.78 -2.19
C PRO A 14 0.34 -7.47 -1.43
N THR A 15 -0.89 -7.08 -1.73
CA THR A 15 -2.09 -7.67 -1.10
C THR A 15 -2.30 -9.10 -1.59
N GLY A 16 -2.86 -9.97 -0.73
CA GLY A 16 -3.32 -11.30 -1.14
C GLY A 16 -2.20 -12.33 -1.38
N ILE A 17 -0.96 -12.03 -0.96
CA ILE A 17 0.18 -12.96 -1.05
C ILE A 17 0.48 -13.69 0.26
N GLY A 18 -0.25 -13.37 1.35
CA GLY A 18 0.01 -13.96 2.67
C GLY A 18 1.40 -13.62 3.22
N ALA A 19 1.84 -12.37 3.05
CA ALA A 19 3.12 -11.89 3.57
C ALA A 19 3.20 -12.05 5.10
N SER A 20 4.36 -12.42 5.63
CA SER A 20 4.55 -12.60 7.08
C SER A 20 4.44 -11.28 7.87
N VAL A 21 4.67 -10.15 7.20
CA VAL A 21 4.40 -8.78 7.68
C VAL A 21 3.66 -8.02 6.57
N GLY A 22 2.47 -7.49 6.86
CA GLY A 22 1.59 -6.85 5.87
C GLY A 22 0.66 -7.84 5.16
N GLY A 23 0.53 -9.06 5.67
CA GLY A 23 -0.45 -10.04 5.21
C GLY A 23 -1.80 -9.95 5.91
N PHE A 24 -1.90 -9.15 6.98
CA PHE A 24 -3.09 -8.96 7.79
C PHE A 24 -3.36 -7.47 8.01
N GLY A 25 -4.58 -7.11 8.39
CA GLY A 25 -4.99 -5.72 8.61
C GLY A 25 -4.17 -5.05 9.72
N GLY A 26 -3.16 -4.26 9.33
CA GLY A 26 -2.41 -3.38 10.22
C GLY A 26 -1.09 -3.93 10.73
N ASP A 27 -0.73 -5.17 10.45
CA ASP A 27 0.47 -5.81 11.01
C ASP A 27 1.79 -5.22 10.44
N ALA A 28 1.73 -4.55 9.28
CA ALA A 28 2.85 -3.77 8.72
C ALA A 28 2.93 -2.32 9.24
N THR A 29 1.97 -1.84 10.04
CA THR A 29 1.90 -0.43 10.45
C THR A 29 3.13 0.00 11.25
N GLN A 30 3.71 -0.87 12.07
CA GLN A 30 4.93 -0.58 12.82
C GLN A 30 6.13 -0.36 11.88
N ALA A 31 6.31 -1.24 10.89
CA ALA A 31 7.38 -1.13 9.90
C ALA A 31 7.23 0.14 9.04
N MET A 32 5.99 0.46 8.63
CA MET A 32 5.66 1.70 7.93
C MET A 32 6.06 2.93 8.75
N ASN A 33 5.65 3.01 10.02
CA ASN A 33 5.98 4.14 10.90
C ASN A 33 7.50 4.27 11.11
N LEU A 34 8.21 3.16 11.21
CA LEU A 34 9.68 3.17 11.31
C LEU A 34 10.33 3.74 10.04
N LEU A 35 9.95 3.24 8.86
CA LEU A 35 10.47 3.74 7.58
C LEU A 35 10.11 5.21 7.32
N ALA A 36 8.92 5.62 7.72
CA ALA A 36 8.50 7.03 7.67
C ALA A 36 9.38 7.91 8.57
N SER A 37 9.81 7.43 9.72
CA SER A 37 10.66 8.21 10.64
C SER A 37 12.08 8.48 10.09
N VAL A 38 12.55 7.67 9.15
CA VAL A 38 13.88 7.77 8.53
C VAL A 38 13.85 8.30 7.09
N SER A 39 12.68 8.69 6.58
CA SER A 39 12.48 9.31 5.27
C SER A 39 11.85 10.71 5.41
N ASP A 40 11.99 11.55 4.40
CA ASP A 40 11.28 12.84 4.36
C ASP A 40 9.85 12.64 3.83
N VAL A 41 9.66 11.70 2.90
CA VAL A 41 8.35 11.25 2.42
C VAL A 41 8.34 9.72 2.30
N LEU A 42 7.26 9.08 2.76
CA LEU A 42 7.03 7.64 2.57
C LEU A 42 5.82 7.41 1.66
N ILE A 43 6.01 6.80 0.49
CA ILE A 43 4.90 6.30 -0.33
C ILE A 43 4.51 4.90 0.16
N THR A 44 3.23 4.68 0.42
CA THR A 44 2.70 3.37 0.84
C THR A 44 1.27 3.18 0.33
N HIS A 45 0.61 2.10 0.73
CA HIS A 45 -0.68 1.71 0.18
C HIS A 45 -1.62 1.14 1.24
N PRO A 46 -2.93 1.02 0.92
CA PRO A 46 -3.96 0.56 1.85
C PRO A 46 -3.60 -0.68 2.67
N ASN A 47 -3.11 -1.75 2.03
CA ASN A 47 -2.79 -3.01 2.71
C ASN A 47 -1.69 -2.90 3.79
N VAL A 48 -0.79 -1.90 3.70
CA VAL A 48 0.19 -1.64 4.76
C VAL A 48 -0.40 -0.78 5.89
N ALA A 49 -1.29 0.16 5.57
CA ALA A 49 -1.74 1.21 6.48
C ALA A 49 -3.11 0.97 7.13
N ASN A 50 -3.95 0.13 6.54
CA ASN A 50 -5.32 -0.13 7.00
C ASN A 50 -5.33 -1.21 8.08
N ALA A 51 -6.04 -0.97 9.18
CA ALA A 51 -6.18 -1.90 10.29
C ALA A 51 -7.61 -1.89 10.85
N ALA A 52 -8.59 -2.05 9.95
CA ALA A 52 -10.02 -1.95 10.22
C ALA A 52 -10.43 -0.67 10.96
N ALA A 53 -10.70 -0.74 12.27
CA ALA A 53 -11.02 0.42 13.10
C ALA A 53 -9.81 1.28 13.49
N PHE A 54 -8.59 0.76 13.35
CA PHE A 54 -7.37 1.48 13.64
C PHE A 54 -6.70 2.02 12.38
N GLN A 55 -6.02 3.14 12.53
CA GLN A 55 -5.04 3.61 11.55
C GLN A 55 -4.00 4.48 12.26
N GLN A 56 -2.74 4.26 11.92
CA GLN A 56 -1.63 5.10 12.36
C GLN A 56 -0.78 5.46 11.14
N LEU A 57 -1.35 6.24 10.23
CA LEU A 57 -0.69 6.76 9.05
C LEU A 57 0.18 7.98 9.44
N PRO A 58 1.51 7.95 9.22
CA PRO A 58 2.40 9.08 9.48
C PRO A 58 2.04 10.31 8.64
N GLU A 59 2.24 11.52 9.15
CA GLU A 59 1.94 12.77 8.41
C GLU A 59 2.74 12.92 7.10
N ASN A 60 3.93 12.32 7.03
CA ASN A 60 4.78 12.33 5.83
C ASN A 60 4.54 11.12 4.90
N ALA A 61 3.50 10.31 5.16
CA ALA A 61 3.14 9.20 4.30
C ALA A 61 2.15 9.61 3.21
N LEU A 62 2.30 9.05 2.01
CA LEU A 62 1.36 9.17 0.91
C LEU A 62 0.63 7.84 0.71
N TYR A 63 -0.69 7.86 0.91
CA TYR A 63 -1.56 6.69 0.81
C TYR A 63 -2.04 6.47 -0.63
N VAL A 64 -1.45 5.51 -1.34
CA VAL A 64 -1.68 5.30 -2.78
C VAL A 64 -2.12 3.86 -3.02
N GLU A 65 -3.27 3.64 -3.66
CA GLU A 65 -3.71 2.28 -4.00
C GLU A 65 -2.88 1.65 -5.13
N GLY A 66 -3.02 0.34 -5.32
CA GLY A 66 -2.13 -0.46 -6.17
C GLY A 66 -2.02 0.00 -7.63
N TYR A 67 -3.13 0.37 -8.29
CA TYR A 67 -3.05 0.85 -9.68
C TYR A 67 -2.37 2.22 -9.77
N GLY A 68 -2.64 3.13 -8.84
CA GLY A 68 -1.95 4.40 -8.72
C GLY A 68 -0.44 4.24 -8.50
N LEU A 69 -0.04 3.25 -7.68
CA LEU A 69 1.37 2.87 -7.54
C LEU A 69 1.94 2.41 -8.88
N ASP A 70 1.26 1.51 -9.59
CA ASP A 70 1.72 1.03 -10.90
C ASP A 70 1.94 2.18 -11.89
N GLN A 71 1.01 3.13 -11.96
CA GLN A 71 1.13 4.29 -12.86
C GLN A 71 2.24 5.25 -12.43
N PHE A 72 2.43 5.44 -11.12
CA PHE A 72 3.55 6.23 -10.60
C PHE A 72 4.89 5.59 -10.97
N PHE A 73 5.06 4.29 -10.68
CA PHE A 73 6.28 3.55 -10.99
C PHE A 73 6.53 3.46 -12.50
N LYS A 74 5.50 3.37 -13.35
CA LYS A 74 5.64 3.45 -14.82
C LYS A 74 5.94 4.85 -15.36
N GLN A 75 6.15 5.84 -14.50
CA GLN A 75 6.34 7.26 -14.86
C GLN A 75 5.15 7.89 -15.61
N HIS A 76 3.95 7.32 -15.52
CA HIS A 76 2.77 7.89 -16.16
C HIS A 76 2.14 8.96 -15.30
N TRP A 77 2.12 8.76 -13.98
CA TRP A 77 1.45 9.66 -13.03
C TRP A 77 2.43 10.30 -12.05
N ALA A 78 2.05 11.49 -11.60
CA ALA A 78 2.62 12.19 -10.47
C ALA A 78 1.64 12.17 -9.29
N LEU A 79 2.18 12.00 -8.09
CA LEU A 79 1.42 12.08 -6.84
C LEU A 79 1.40 13.53 -6.37
N CYS A 80 0.23 14.11 -6.16
CA CYS A 80 0.05 15.48 -5.71
C CYS A 80 -0.40 15.47 -4.24
N PRO A 81 0.52 15.71 -3.26
CA PRO A 81 0.16 15.72 -1.86
C PRO A 81 -1.01 16.66 -1.57
N SER A 82 -1.97 16.19 -0.79
CA SER A 82 -3.20 16.91 -0.48
C SER A 82 -3.27 17.20 1.01
N ARG A 83 -3.72 18.40 1.39
CA ARG A 83 -4.03 18.71 2.79
C ARG A 83 -5.40 18.20 3.22
N LYS A 84 -6.28 17.95 2.24
CA LYS A 84 -7.64 17.45 2.46
C LYS A 84 -8.23 16.92 1.15
N ASN A 85 -8.99 15.83 1.25
CA ASN A 85 -9.83 15.35 0.18
C ASN A 85 -11.30 15.39 0.62
N ARG A 86 -12.18 15.81 -0.28
CA ARG A 86 -13.63 15.61 -0.15
C ARG A 86 -13.94 14.15 -0.50
N ILE A 87 -14.34 13.36 0.47
CA ILE A 87 -14.56 11.93 0.29
C ILE A 87 -16.04 11.65 0.12
N ALA A 88 -16.38 10.88 -0.91
CA ALA A 88 -17.71 10.28 -1.04
C ALA A 88 -17.65 8.77 -0.76
N VAL A 89 -18.69 8.22 -0.15
CA VAL A 89 -18.78 6.78 0.15
C VAL A 89 -19.79 6.12 -0.78
N VAL A 90 -19.36 5.12 -1.54
CA VAL A 90 -20.24 4.29 -2.37
C VAL A 90 -20.56 3.01 -1.60
N PHE A 91 -21.83 2.77 -1.31
CA PHE A 91 -22.33 1.54 -0.70
C PHE A 91 -22.93 0.64 -1.77
N ASP A 92 -22.59 -0.64 -1.72
CA ASP A 92 -23.28 -1.68 -2.48
C ASP A 92 -24.73 -1.83 -2.00
N GLN A 93 -25.67 -1.82 -2.94
CA GLN A 93 -27.11 -2.01 -2.73
C GLN A 93 -27.47 -3.31 -1.98
N ALA A 94 -26.60 -4.32 -2.03
CA ALA A 94 -26.78 -5.58 -1.29
C ALA A 94 -26.57 -5.43 0.23
N ILE A 95 -26.08 -4.29 0.72
CA ILE A 95 -25.76 -4.09 2.13
C ILE A 95 -26.98 -4.34 3.04
N ASP A 96 -26.79 -5.12 4.11
CA ASP A 96 -27.80 -5.31 5.15
C ASP A 96 -28.16 -3.95 5.80
N PRO A 97 -29.44 -3.62 6.04
CA PRO A 97 -29.83 -2.34 6.64
C PRO A 97 -29.17 -2.02 7.99
N ARG A 98 -28.85 -3.03 8.81
CA ARG A 98 -28.12 -2.88 10.07
C ARG A 98 -26.67 -2.48 9.78
N MET A 99 -26.04 -3.14 8.81
CA MET A 99 -24.69 -2.81 8.37
C MET A 99 -24.62 -1.42 7.75
N LEU A 100 -25.58 -1.02 6.93
CA LEU A 100 -25.65 0.34 6.39
C LEU A 100 -25.76 1.38 7.51
N THR A 101 -26.66 1.16 8.47
CA THR A 101 -26.81 2.06 9.63
C THR A 101 -25.51 2.18 10.42
N LEU A 102 -24.82 1.06 10.63
CA LEU A 102 -23.51 1.03 11.29
C LEU A 102 -22.47 1.84 10.51
N HIS A 103 -22.36 1.65 9.21
CA HIS A 103 -21.40 2.36 8.37
C HIS A 103 -21.70 3.87 8.29
N LEU A 104 -22.97 4.27 8.27
CA LEU A 104 -23.36 5.68 8.35
C LEU A 104 -22.96 6.30 9.71
N ASN A 105 -23.11 5.56 10.80
CA ASN A 105 -22.61 5.99 12.11
C ASN A 105 -21.07 6.07 12.14
N THR A 106 -20.38 5.14 11.48
CA THR A 106 -18.93 5.20 11.29
C THR A 106 -18.50 6.46 10.54
N VAL A 107 -19.18 6.79 9.44
CA VAL A 107 -18.95 8.05 8.70
C VAL A 107 -19.11 9.25 9.64
N ASN A 108 -20.20 9.31 10.42
CA ASN A 108 -20.42 10.40 11.37
C ASN A 108 -19.33 10.47 12.45
N ALA A 109 -18.88 9.32 12.96
CA ALA A 109 -17.80 9.24 13.94
C ALA A 109 -16.49 9.77 13.37
N VAL A 110 -16.09 9.33 12.17
CA VAL A 110 -14.85 9.78 11.52
C VAL A 110 -14.87 11.28 11.23
N LYS A 111 -15.99 11.83 10.73
CA LYS A 111 -16.16 13.28 10.55
C LYS A 111 -15.97 14.05 11.86
N THR A 112 -16.54 13.53 12.95
CA THR A 112 -16.56 14.23 14.25
C THR A 112 -15.20 14.15 14.97
N VAL A 113 -14.57 12.97 14.95
CA VAL A 113 -13.33 12.71 15.69
C VAL A 113 -12.10 13.26 14.96
N TYR A 114 -12.03 13.03 13.64
CA TYR A 114 -10.84 13.36 12.84
C TYR A 114 -11.00 14.62 11.98
N GLY A 115 -12.22 15.15 11.85
CA GLY A 115 -12.48 16.33 11.00
C GLY A 115 -12.38 16.03 9.50
N VAL A 116 -12.50 14.76 9.10
CA VAL A 116 -12.43 14.34 7.69
C VAL A 116 -13.64 14.88 6.92
N ASP A 117 -13.38 15.45 5.74
CA ASP A 117 -14.41 16.05 4.88
C ASP A 117 -15.14 14.99 4.05
N ILE A 118 -16.16 14.35 4.65
CA ILE A 118 -17.01 13.37 3.97
C ILE A 118 -18.28 14.07 3.48
N ILE A 119 -18.41 14.19 2.16
CA ILE A 119 -19.42 15.04 1.50
C ILE A 119 -20.77 14.35 1.30
N GLY A 120 -20.80 13.03 1.32
CA GLY A 120 -22.03 12.27 1.10
C GLY A 120 -21.79 10.78 0.91
N HIS A 121 -22.88 10.07 0.63
CA HIS A 121 -22.83 8.68 0.24
C HIS A 121 -23.79 8.42 -0.92
N ILE A 122 -23.49 7.38 -1.71
CA ILE A 122 -24.30 6.91 -2.83
C ILE A 122 -24.52 5.42 -2.64
N LEU A 123 -25.76 4.98 -2.77
CA LEU A 123 -26.09 3.56 -2.84
C LEU A 123 -26.11 3.17 -4.32
N THR A 124 -25.47 2.06 -4.69
CA THR A 124 -25.51 1.57 -6.07
C THR A 124 -26.94 1.26 -6.49
N GLU A 125 -27.25 1.30 -7.79
CA GLU A 125 -28.63 1.06 -8.29
C GLU A 125 -29.06 -0.42 -8.17
N ALA A 126 -28.10 -1.33 -8.05
CA ALA A 126 -28.28 -2.76 -7.88
C ALA A 126 -27.04 -3.37 -7.21
N PRO A 127 -27.12 -4.62 -6.70
CA PRO A 127 -25.99 -5.33 -6.11
C PRO A 127 -24.76 -5.40 -7.05
N LEU A 128 -23.56 -5.25 -6.49
CA LEU A 128 -22.32 -5.38 -7.28
C LEU A 128 -22.06 -6.81 -7.75
N ALA A 129 -22.53 -7.81 -6.99
CA ALA A 129 -22.36 -9.24 -7.24
C ALA A 129 -20.88 -9.64 -7.43
N LEU A 130 -20.22 -9.89 -6.30
CA LEU A 130 -18.80 -10.24 -6.23
C LEU A 130 -18.62 -11.76 -6.06
N SER A 131 -17.51 -12.29 -6.59
CA SER A 131 -17.08 -13.67 -6.35
C SER A 131 -15.58 -13.76 -6.15
N CYS A 132 -15.14 -14.73 -5.34
CA CYS A 132 -13.74 -14.98 -5.01
C CYS A 132 -13.30 -16.35 -5.54
N THR A 133 -12.06 -16.44 -6.01
CA THR A 133 -11.37 -17.67 -6.37
C THR A 133 -9.91 -17.59 -5.93
N PHE A 134 -9.28 -18.73 -5.64
CA PHE A 134 -7.83 -18.81 -5.51
C PHE A 134 -7.21 -19.29 -6.82
N ASP A 135 -6.06 -18.74 -7.19
CA ASP A 135 -5.30 -19.23 -8.35
C ASP A 135 -4.42 -20.45 -8.01
N ASP A 136 -3.75 -21.01 -9.03
CA ASP A 136 -2.87 -22.17 -8.88
C ASP A 136 -1.66 -21.92 -7.96
N SER A 137 -1.31 -20.65 -7.72
CA SER A 137 -0.25 -20.21 -6.81
C SER A 137 -0.74 -19.99 -5.38
N GLY A 138 -2.05 -20.14 -5.13
CA GLY A 138 -2.66 -19.91 -3.82
C GLY A 138 -2.93 -18.44 -3.48
N CYS A 139 -2.75 -17.52 -4.44
CA CYS A 139 -3.10 -16.12 -4.27
C CYS A 139 -4.61 -15.91 -4.39
N SER A 140 -5.16 -14.93 -3.68
CA SER A 140 -6.58 -14.58 -3.80
C SER A 140 -6.85 -13.74 -5.06
N SER A 141 -7.94 -14.07 -5.76
CA SER A 141 -8.40 -13.39 -6.96
C SER A 141 -9.91 -13.16 -6.91
N GLY A 142 -10.38 -12.08 -7.54
CA GLY A 142 -11.77 -11.66 -7.49
C GLY A 142 -12.42 -11.52 -8.87
N ARG A 143 -13.74 -11.44 -8.88
CA ARG A 143 -14.51 -11.05 -10.07
C ARG A 143 -15.70 -10.18 -9.68
N LEU A 144 -15.85 -9.09 -10.43
CA LEU A 144 -16.98 -8.16 -10.38
C LEU A 144 -17.87 -8.41 -11.61
N GLU A 145 -19.09 -8.89 -11.41
CA GLU A 145 -19.97 -9.26 -12.51
C GLU A 145 -20.46 -8.04 -13.31
N ASN A 146 -20.72 -6.92 -12.63
CA ASN A 146 -21.26 -5.73 -13.27
C ASN A 146 -20.47 -4.46 -12.93
N PRO A 147 -19.33 -4.23 -13.58
CA PRO A 147 -18.48 -3.06 -13.33
C PRO A 147 -19.20 -1.73 -13.60
N LYS A 148 -20.20 -1.70 -14.49
CA LYS A 148 -20.92 -0.47 -14.83
C LYS A 148 -21.71 0.10 -13.65
N ILE A 149 -22.27 -0.75 -12.80
CA ILE A 149 -23.03 -0.31 -11.62
C ILE A 149 -22.12 0.48 -10.69
N LEU A 150 -20.93 -0.03 -10.40
CA LEU A 150 -19.94 0.65 -9.57
C LEU A 150 -19.53 1.98 -10.20
N LEU A 151 -19.16 1.96 -11.48
CA LEU A 151 -18.71 3.15 -12.19
C LEU A 151 -19.80 4.24 -12.23
N THR A 152 -21.07 3.90 -12.45
CA THR A 152 -22.18 4.87 -12.41
C THR A 152 -22.29 5.54 -11.04
N ALA A 153 -22.20 4.77 -9.94
CA ALA A 153 -22.24 5.33 -8.59
C ALA A 153 -21.00 6.23 -8.31
N CYS A 154 -19.81 5.82 -8.75
CA CYS A 154 -18.61 6.63 -8.65
C CYS A 154 -18.71 7.93 -9.47
N HIS A 155 -19.30 7.88 -10.67
CA HIS A 155 -19.51 9.07 -11.49
C HIS A 155 -20.45 10.08 -10.81
N GLN A 156 -21.53 9.60 -10.20
CA GLN A 156 -22.41 10.45 -9.38
C GLN A 156 -21.67 11.08 -8.20
N ALA A 157 -20.71 10.37 -7.60
CA ALA A 157 -19.87 10.89 -6.51
C ALA A 157 -18.98 12.04 -6.99
N LEU A 158 -18.40 11.89 -8.18
CA LEU A 158 -17.59 12.91 -8.84
C LEU A 158 -18.43 14.15 -9.20
N ASP A 159 -19.65 13.96 -9.70
CA ASP A 159 -20.58 15.07 -9.98
C ASP A 159 -20.93 15.88 -8.71
N GLN A 160 -20.93 15.23 -7.54
CA GLN A 160 -21.08 15.89 -6.24
C GLN A 160 -19.79 16.57 -5.75
N GLY A 161 -18.70 16.44 -6.49
CA GLY A 161 -17.40 17.06 -6.21
C GLY A 161 -16.49 16.22 -5.31
N ALA A 162 -16.59 14.89 -5.34
CA ALA A 162 -15.63 14.05 -4.63
C ALA A 162 -14.21 14.23 -5.20
N ASP A 163 -13.23 14.40 -4.31
CA ASP A 163 -11.80 14.33 -4.64
C ASP A 163 -11.26 12.89 -4.46
N ALA A 164 -11.94 12.06 -3.67
CA ALA A 164 -11.60 10.66 -3.41
C ALA A 164 -12.87 9.83 -3.12
N ILE A 165 -12.83 8.52 -3.36
CA ILE A 165 -13.97 7.62 -3.16
C ILE A 165 -13.62 6.44 -2.24
N ALA A 166 -14.45 6.20 -1.24
CA ALA A 166 -14.45 4.96 -0.47
C ALA A 166 -15.54 4.02 -1.02
N VAL A 167 -15.21 2.76 -1.32
CA VAL A 167 -16.16 1.75 -1.81
C VAL A 167 -16.42 0.71 -0.71
N CYS A 168 -17.65 0.64 -0.22
CA CYS A 168 -18.12 -0.38 0.71
C CYS A 168 -18.88 -1.45 -0.06
N ALA A 169 -18.23 -2.57 -0.35
CA ALA A 169 -18.80 -3.65 -1.17
C ALA A 169 -19.15 -4.88 -0.32
N VAL A 170 -20.28 -5.52 -0.61
CA VAL A 170 -20.68 -6.72 0.12
C VAL A 170 -19.88 -7.92 -0.36
N MET A 171 -19.13 -8.53 0.56
CA MET A 171 -18.29 -9.69 0.26
C MET A 171 -19.16 -10.95 0.12
N PRO A 172 -18.77 -11.88 -0.79
CA PRO A 172 -19.43 -13.18 -0.88
C PRO A 172 -19.16 -14.01 0.39
N GLU A 173 -19.95 -15.07 0.61
CA GLU A 173 -19.64 -16.06 1.65
C GLU A 173 -18.24 -16.64 1.43
N LEU A 174 -17.42 -16.62 2.47
CA LEU A 174 -16.01 -17.03 2.40
C LEU A 174 -15.81 -18.43 2.96
N THR A 175 -14.91 -19.18 2.35
CA THR A 175 -14.43 -20.47 2.87
C THR A 175 -13.05 -20.31 3.48
N GLY A 176 -12.77 -20.97 4.62
CA GLY A 176 -11.42 -21.04 5.19
C GLY A 176 -11.11 -20.00 6.29
N GLU A 177 -12.11 -19.27 6.78
CA GLU A 177 -11.93 -18.22 7.82
C GLU A 177 -11.16 -18.69 9.06
N THR A 178 -11.32 -19.95 9.47
CA THR A 178 -10.65 -20.49 10.66
C THR A 178 -9.13 -20.41 10.56
N ALA A 179 -8.55 -20.73 9.39
CA ALA A 179 -7.10 -20.67 9.20
C ALA A 179 -6.60 -19.22 9.14
N TYR A 180 -7.38 -18.33 8.50
CA TYR A 180 -7.09 -16.90 8.47
C TYR A 180 -7.13 -16.28 9.88
N LYS A 181 -8.16 -16.57 10.69
CA LYS A 181 -8.29 -16.14 12.09
C LYS A 181 -7.16 -16.66 13.00
N ASN A 182 -6.40 -17.67 12.57
CA ASN A 182 -5.22 -18.18 13.26
C ASN A 182 -3.90 -17.59 12.72
N GLY A 183 -3.95 -16.65 11.77
CA GLY A 183 -2.79 -16.02 11.16
C GLY A 183 -2.03 -16.91 10.17
N GLN A 184 -2.70 -17.91 9.58
CA GLN A 184 -2.05 -18.99 8.81
C GLN A 184 -2.48 -19.08 7.35
N ALA A 185 -3.35 -18.18 6.88
CA ALA A 185 -3.88 -18.23 5.53
C ALA A 185 -3.79 -16.86 4.84
N VAL A 186 -3.81 -16.91 3.51
CA VAL A 186 -3.96 -15.74 2.64
C VAL A 186 -5.34 -15.13 2.85
N ASP A 187 -5.41 -13.81 2.85
CA ASP A 187 -6.67 -13.08 2.86
C ASP A 187 -7.53 -13.43 1.63
N PRO A 188 -8.71 -14.05 1.81
CA PRO A 188 -9.58 -14.43 0.71
C PRO A 188 -10.21 -13.23 -0.02
N VAL A 189 -10.29 -12.03 0.57
CA VAL A 189 -10.99 -10.90 -0.09
C VAL A 189 -10.04 -9.94 -0.81
N GLY A 190 -8.75 -9.96 -0.51
CA GLY A 190 -7.75 -9.06 -1.09
C GLY A 190 -7.77 -8.96 -2.63
N GLY A 191 -8.02 -10.05 -3.34
CA GLY A 191 -8.15 -10.05 -4.80
C GLY A 191 -9.38 -9.30 -5.34
N ILE A 192 -10.54 -9.43 -4.67
CA ILE A 192 -11.77 -8.69 -5.02
C ILE A 192 -11.55 -7.20 -4.77
N GLU A 193 -11.02 -6.91 -3.59
CA GLU A 193 -10.72 -5.58 -3.10
C GLU A 193 -9.81 -4.81 -4.06
N ALA A 194 -8.71 -5.43 -4.48
CA ALA A 194 -7.81 -4.87 -5.47
C ALA A 194 -8.53 -4.51 -6.79
N ILE A 195 -9.43 -5.36 -7.28
CA ILE A 195 -10.17 -5.11 -8.54
C ILE A 195 -11.11 -3.91 -8.42
N LEU A 196 -11.76 -3.73 -7.26
CA LEU A 196 -12.69 -2.62 -7.05
C LEU A 196 -12.00 -1.26 -7.13
N SER A 197 -10.94 -1.05 -6.33
CA SER A 197 -10.22 0.22 -6.33
C SER A 197 -9.50 0.43 -7.66
N HIS A 198 -8.87 -0.61 -8.21
CA HIS A 198 -8.20 -0.54 -9.52
C HIS A 198 -9.15 -0.08 -10.61
N LEU A 199 -10.36 -0.64 -10.70
CA LEU A 199 -11.34 -0.24 -11.71
C LEU A 199 -11.71 1.25 -11.60
N VAL A 200 -11.96 1.74 -10.38
CA VAL A 200 -12.32 3.14 -10.15
C VAL A 200 -11.14 4.07 -10.47
N VAL A 201 -9.94 3.76 -9.97
CA VAL A 201 -8.74 4.61 -10.17
C VAL A 201 -8.33 4.62 -11.64
N SER A 202 -8.32 3.47 -12.32
CA SER A 202 -7.98 3.40 -13.75
C SER A 202 -8.97 4.13 -14.65
N THR A 203 -10.24 4.20 -14.24
CA THR A 203 -11.28 4.88 -15.01
C THR A 203 -11.29 6.40 -14.77
N TYR A 204 -11.19 6.83 -13.51
CA TYR A 204 -11.44 8.22 -13.12
C TYR A 204 -10.20 8.98 -12.65
N GLN A 205 -9.06 8.32 -12.46
CA GLN A 205 -7.80 8.93 -12.02
C GLN A 205 -7.93 9.71 -10.71
N ILE A 206 -8.75 9.22 -9.78
CA ILE A 206 -8.90 9.77 -8.44
C ILE A 206 -8.55 8.73 -7.39
N PRO A 207 -8.08 9.14 -6.19
CA PRO A 207 -7.86 8.20 -5.09
C PRO A 207 -9.10 7.41 -4.75
N CYS A 208 -8.96 6.09 -4.70
CA CYS A 208 -10.01 5.17 -4.29
C CYS A 208 -9.44 4.13 -3.33
N ALA A 209 -10.23 3.75 -2.34
CA ALA A 209 -9.95 2.60 -1.48
C ALA A 209 -11.26 1.90 -1.14
N HIS A 210 -11.19 0.65 -0.71
CA HIS A 210 -12.35 -0.20 -0.44
C HIS A 210 -12.39 -0.59 1.03
N ALA A 211 -13.59 -0.90 1.53
CA ALA A 211 -13.83 -1.57 2.80
C ALA A 211 -14.75 -2.77 2.52
N PRO A 212 -14.39 -3.99 2.97
CA PRO A 212 -15.27 -5.12 2.82
C PRO A 212 -16.44 -4.99 3.80
N VAL A 213 -17.62 -5.38 3.33
CA VAL A 213 -18.84 -5.44 4.14
C VAL A 213 -19.30 -6.89 4.19
N PHE A 214 -19.25 -7.49 5.37
CA PHE A 214 -19.74 -8.85 5.60
C PHE A 214 -21.21 -8.85 6.01
N ALA A 215 -21.86 -10.01 5.94
CA ALA A 215 -23.19 -10.18 6.51
C ALA A 215 -23.17 -9.85 8.00
N TRP A 216 -24.29 -9.38 8.56
CA TRP A 216 -24.35 -8.95 9.95
C TRP A 216 -23.88 -10.06 10.91
N GLU A 217 -24.28 -11.29 10.62
CA GLU A 217 -23.99 -12.48 11.41
C GLU A 217 -22.49 -12.81 11.42
N ASP A 218 -21.79 -12.59 10.30
CA ASP A 218 -20.36 -12.87 10.15
C ASP A 218 -19.46 -11.71 10.59
N ALA A 219 -20.00 -10.48 10.58
CA ALA A 219 -19.28 -9.27 10.98
C ALA A 219 -19.20 -9.07 12.49
N GLN A 220 -19.81 -9.94 13.31
CA GLN A 220 -19.85 -9.74 14.76
C GLN A 220 -18.43 -9.77 15.36
N PRO A 221 -18.13 -8.89 16.34
CA PRO A 221 -16.85 -8.94 17.04
C PRO A 221 -16.59 -10.33 17.67
N GLU A 222 -15.35 -10.78 17.63
CA GLU A 222 -14.93 -12.01 18.30
C GLU A 222 -14.88 -11.79 19.82
N TYR A 223 -15.63 -12.61 20.56
CA TYR A 223 -15.73 -12.53 22.03
C TYR A 223 -15.54 -13.90 22.72
N GLU A 224 -15.40 -14.99 21.97
CA GLU A 224 -15.30 -16.34 22.52
C GLU A 224 -13.86 -16.75 22.81
N LYS A 225 -12.89 -16.21 22.06
CA LYS A 225 -11.47 -16.51 22.22
C LYS A 225 -10.57 -15.31 21.98
N VAL A 226 -9.34 -15.40 22.51
CA VAL A 226 -8.26 -14.48 22.16
C VAL A 226 -7.68 -14.91 20.80
N LEU A 227 -7.63 -13.97 19.86
CA LEU A 227 -7.09 -14.19 18.52
C LEU A 227 -5.57 -14.03 18.46
N GLU A 228 -4.98 -14.44 17.34
CA GLU A 228 -3.58 -14.08 17.03
C GLU A 228 -3.47 -12.55 16.94
N PRO A 229 -2.48 -11.90 17.60
CA PRO A 229 -2.36 -10.45 17.61
C PRO A 229 -2.45 -9.74 16.26
N LYS A 230 -1.93 -10.32 15.18
CA LYS A 230 -1.91 -9.74 13.82
C LYS A 230 -3.29 -9.61 13.20
N VAL A 231 -4.24 -10.49 13.56
CA VAL A 231 -5.61 -10.45 13.01
C VAL A 231 -6.59 -9.71 13.91
N ALA A 232 -6.22 -9.45 15.16
CA ALA A 232 -7.14 -8.97 16.19
C ALA A 232 -7.86 -7.66 15.78
N ALA A 233 -7.18 -6.76 15.07
CA ALA A 233 -7.75 -5.49 14.62
C ALA A 233 -9.00 -5.67 13.74
N GLU A 234 -9.01 -6.71 12.90
CA GLU A 234 -10.09 -6.99 11.94
C GLU A 234 -11.37 -7.52 12.59
N PHE A 235 -11.26 -8.12 13.78
CA PHE A 235 -12.36 -8.85 14.43
C PHE A 235 -12.89 -8.20 15.70
N ILE A 236 -12.43 -7.00 16.07
CA ILE A 236 -12.97 -6.27 17.24
C ILE A 236 -14.15 -5.33 16.88
N THR A 237 -14.36 -5.05 15.60
CA THR A 237 -15.42 -4.16 15.12
C THR A 237 -15.99 -4.64 13.78
N PRO A 238 -17.30 -4.48 13.53
CA PRO A 238 -17.97 -4.97 12.33
C PRO A 238 -17.74 -4.10 11.07
N THR A 239 -16.63 -3.37 10.98
CA THR A 239 -16.37 -2.47 9.84
C THR A 239 -14.90 -2.15 9.69
N PHE A 240 -14.47 -1.99 8.44
CA PHE A 240 -13.12 -1.59 8.05
C PHE A 240 -13.07 -0.15 7.53
N LEU A 241 -14.23 0.50 7.43
CA LEU A 241 -14.38 1.83 6.86
C LEU A 241 -13.57 2.94 7.59
N PRO A 242 -13.30 2.91 8.92
CA PRO A 242 -12.57 3.98 9.59
C PRO A 242 -11.19 4.27 9.00
N CYS A 243 -10.36 3.22 8.82
CA CYS A 243 -9.02 3.37 8.28
C CYS A 243 -9.02 3.80 6.81
N VAL A 244 -10.01 3.35 6.04
CA VAL A 244 -10.18 3.75 4.63
C VAL A 244 -10.45 5.25 4.52
N LEU A 245 -11.39 5.78 5.32
CA LEU A 245 -11.74 7.20 5.29
C LEU A 245 -10.59 8.10 5.75
N THR A 246 -9.87 7.69 6.80
CA THR A 246 -8.74 8.44 7.33
C THR A 246 -7.54 8.39 6.38
N GLY A 247 -7.30 7.25 5.71
CA GLY A 247 -6.25 7.11 4.69
C GLY A 247 -6.55 7.94 3.45
N LEU A 248 -7.78 7.89 2.94
CA LEU A 248 -8.22 8.71 1.80
C LEU A 248 -8.21 10.21 2.09
N ALA A 249 -8.33 10.63 3.35
CA ALA A 249 -8.21 12.05 3.72
C ALA A 249 -6.80 12.59 3.43
N GLN A 250 -5.77 11.73 3.54
CA GLN A 250 -4.35 12.05 3.33
C GLN A 250 -3.82 11.58 1.96
N ALA A 251 -4.58 10.77 1.23
CA ALA A 251 -4.17 10.28 -0.09
C ALA A 251 -3.77 11.44 -1.03
N PRO A 252 -2.63 11.35 -1.74
CA PRO A 252 -2.30 12.32 -2.77
C PRO A 252 -3.32 12.22 -3.91
N ARG A 253 -3.59 13.34 -4.57
CA ARG A 253 -4.34 13.34 -5.84
C ARG A 253 -3.43 12.87 -6.97
N PHE A 254 -4.00 12.35 -8.04
CA PHE A 254 -3.23 11.95 -9.22
C PHE A 254 -3.25 13.05 -10.28
N ALA A 255 -2.17 13.14 -11.04
CA ALA A 255 -2.07 13.93 -12.26
C ALA A 255 -1.16 13.16 -13.23
N THR A 256 -1.29 13.42 -14.53
CA THR A 256 -0.26 12.94 -15.46
C THR A 256 1.07 13.65 -15.18
N VAL A 257 2.20 13.09 -15.62
CA VAL A 257 3.50 13.73 -15.45
C VAL A 257 3.58 15.09 -16.17
N GLU A 258 2.85 15.25 -17.28
CA GLU A 258 2.74 16.52 -18.01
C GLU A 258 1.97 17.58 -17.22
N GLU A 259 1.01 17.17 -16.40
CA GLU A 259 0.13 18.05 -15.62
C GLU A 259 0.61 18.24 -14.17
N LYS A 260 1.83 17.78 -13.87
CA LYS A 260 2.39 17.83 -12.52
C LYS A 260 2.45 19.26 -11.98
N GLN A 261 2.19 19.37 -10.69
CA GLN A 261 2.26 20.62 -9.93
C GLN A 261 3.66 20.77 -9.31
N PRO A 262 4.04 21.98 -8.84
CA PRO A 262 5.38 22.22 -8.27
C PRO A 262 5.76 21.34 -7.07
N HIS A 263 4.78 20.78 -6.35
CA HIS A 263 4.98 19.89 -5.20
C HIS A 263 4.60 18.44 -5.49
N SER A 264 4.32 18.11 -6.75
CA SER A 264 4.03 16.75 -7.14
C SER A 264 5.30 15.91 -7.06
N ILE A 265 5.15 14.69 -6.55
CA ILE A 265 6.18 13.68 -6.49
C ILE A 265 6.04 12.80 -7.71
N THR A 266 7.12 12.66 -8.45
CA THR A 266 7.25 11.75 -9.57
C THR A 266 8.22 10.63 -9.22
N VAL A 267 8.27 9.58 -10.02
CA VAL A 267 9.19 8.47 -9.76
C VAL A 267 10.67 8.88 -9.78
N SER A 268 11.05 9.97 -10.46
CA SER A 268 12.41 10.53 -10.37
C SER A 268 12.75 11.11 -9.00
N ASP A 269 11.75 11.36 -8.16
CA ASP A 269 11.93 11.81 -6.78
C ASP A 269 12.07 10.62 -5.81
N LEU A 270 11.78 9.38 -6.23
CA LEU A 270 11.91 8.17 -5.42
C LEU A 270 13.37 7.74 -5.29
N ASP A 271 13.84 7.59 -4.05
CA ASP A 271 15.23 7.22 -3.74
C ASP A 271 15.40 5.73 -3.41
N VAL A 272 14.35 5.07 -2.89
CA VAL A 272 14.41 3.65 -2.51
C VAL A 272 13.02 3.02 -2.41
N LEU A 273 12.91 1.75 -2.83
CA LEU A 273 11.74 0.89 -2.63
C LEU A 273 12.07 -0.20 -1.61
N VAL A 274 11.20 -0.43 -0.62
CA VAL A 274 11.29 -1.52 0.36
C VAL A 274 10.14 -2.50 0.13
N THR A 275 10.46 -3.80 0.00
CA THR A 275 9.49 -4.84 -0.39
C THR A 275 9.85 -6.22 0.22
N PRO A 276 8.92 -7.18 0.31
CA PRO A 276 9.23 -8.57 0.69
C PRO A 276 10.25 -9.24 -0.25
N ILE A 277 10.99 -10.23 0.25
CA ILE A 277 12.09 -10.88 -0.48
C ILE A 277 11.66 -11.72 -1.68
N ASP A 278 10.44 -12.27 -1.63
CA ASP A 278 9.90 -13.22 -2.61
C ASP A 278 8.76 -12.61 -3.46
N ALA A 279 8.55 -11.30 -3.35
CA ALA A 279 7.51 -10.54 -4.06
C ALA A 279 8.10 -9.58 -5.11
N LEU A 280 9.19 -9.98 -5.79
CA LEU A 280 9.94 -9.09 -6.69
C LEU A 280 9.37 -8.98 -8.12
N GLY A 281 8.29 -9.69 -8.42
CA GLY A 281 7.67 -9.72 -9.75
C GLY A 281 6.66 -8.62 -10.04
N GLY A 282 6.31 -7.79 -9.04
CA GLY A 282 5.31 -6.74 -9.20
C GLY A 282 5.77 -5.58 -10.08
N VAL A 283 4.83 -4.89 -10.73
CA VAL A 283 5.11 -3.70 -11.56
C VAL A 283 5.99 -2.67 -10.83
N PRO A 284 5.78 -2.34 -9.55
CA PRO A 284 6.65 -1.39 -8.85
C PRO A 284 8.12 -1.82 -8.80
N VAL A 285 8.38 -3.11 -8.54
CA VAL A 285 9.74 -3.65 -8.42
C VAL A 285 10.40 -3.73 -9.80
N LEU A 286 9.70 -4.25 -10.81
CA LEU A 286 10.23 -4.33 -12.17
C LEU A 286 10.54 -2.94 -12.74
N SER A 287 9.65 -1.97 -12.53
CA SER A 287 9.86 -0.59 -12.97
C SER A 287 11.00 0.09 -12.22
N ALA A 288 11.18 -0.23 -10.92
CA ALA A 288 12.31 0.26 -10.14
C ALA A 288 13.65 -0.24 -10.72
N PHE A 289 13.72 -1.51 -11.12
CA PHE A 289 14.90 -2.06 -11.80
C PHE A 289 15.17 -1.37 -13.14
N GLU A 290 14.15 -1.17 -13.98
CA GLU A 290 14.28 -0.46 -15.26
C GLU A 290 14.80 0.98 -15.07
N GLN A 291 14.50 1.60 -13.93
CA GLN A 291 14.87 2.98 -13.62
C GLN A 291 16.11 3.10 -12.73
N ASN A 292 16.77 2.00 -12.39
CA ASN A 292 17.90 1.95 -11.46
C ASN A 292 17.58 2.54 -10.08
N ILE A 293 16.34 2.40 -9.62
CA ILE A 293 15.93 2.77 -8.26
C ILE A 293 16.37 1.65 -7.32
N PRO A 294 17.10 1.95 -6.25
CA PRO A 294 17.46 0.96 -5.24
C PRO A 294 16.24 0.26 -4.64
N VAL A 295 16.32 -1.06 -4.50
CA VAL A 295 15.33 -1.93 -3.87
C VAL A 295 15.97 -2.57 -2.64
N ILE A 296 15.31 -2.45 -1.48
CA ILE A 296 15.64 -3.19 -0.27
C ILE A 296 14.63 -4.32 -0.12
N ALA A 297 15.09 -5.55 -0.29
CA ALA A 297 14.29 -6.74 -0.11
C ALA A 297 14.47 -7.27 1.32
N VAL A 298 13.35 -7.46 2.03
CA VAL A 298 13.34 -7.81 3.46
C VAL A 298 13.17 -9.32 3.64
N SER A 299 14.20 -10.01 4.12
CA SER A 299 14.22 -11.49 4.15
C SER A 299 13.30 -12.12 5.18
N GLU A 300 13.01 -11.46 6.32
CA GLU A 300 12.02 -11.97 7.27
C GLU A 300 10.59 -11.92 6.71
N ASN A 301 10.35 -11.07 5.70
CA ASN A 301 9.04 -10.92 5.08
C ASN A 301 8.92 -11.84 3.86
N THR A 302 8.41 -13.03 4.11
CA THR A 302 8.15 -14.06 3.10
C THR A 302 6.66 -14.17 2.82
N SER A 303 6.30 -14.69 1.66
CA SER A 303 4.92 -14.85 1.19
C SER A 303 4.71 -16.23 0.54
N VAL A 304 3.53 -16.46 -0.04
CA VAL A 304 3.27 -17.67 -0.85
C VAL A 304 3.88 -17.58 -2.25
N LEU A 305 4.38 -16.40 -2.64
CA LEU A 305 5.09 -16.22 -3.90
C LEU A 305 6.50 -16.81 -3.81
N ASP A 306 7.03 -17.23 -4.96
CA ASP A 306 8.42 -17.68 -5.12
C ASP A 306 9.10 -16.84 -6.22
N VAL A 307 8.87 -15.52 -6.19
CA VAL A 307 9.42 -14.59 -7.18
C VAL A 307 10.61 -13.87 -6.57
N THR A 308 11.70 -14.62 -6.41
CA THR A 308 12.99 -14.13 -5.93
C THR A 308 13.85 -13.58 -7.07
N LEU A 309 15.03 -13.05 -6.73
CA LEU A 309 16.04 -12.64 -7.72
C LEU A 309 16.46 -13.80 -8.62
N GLU A 310 16.67 -14.97 -8.01
CA GLU A 310 17.05 -16.19 -8.71
C GLU A 310 15.95 -16.63 -9.68
N ALA A 311 14.68 -16.56 -9.25
CA ALA A 311 13.52 -16.90 -10.09
C ALA A 311 13.39 -15.95 -11.30
N LEU A 312 13.76 -14.68 -11.14
CA LEU A 312 13.80 -13.69 -12.22
C LEU A 312 15.07 -13.81 -13.11
N GLY A 313 15.98 -14.73 -12.79
CA GLY A 313 17.26 -14.87 -13.50
C GLY A 313 18.20 -13.69 -13.32
N LEU A 314 18.01 -12.90 -12.26
CA LEU A 314 18.78 -11.71 -11.94
C LEU A 314 19.86 -12.09 -10.93
N ASN A 315 21.13 -12.06 -11.35
CA ASN A 315 22.21 -12.64 -10.53
C ASN A 315 22.92 -11.67 -9.59
N SER A 316 22.60 -10.38 -9.66
CA SER A 316 23.01 -9.28 -8.75
C SER A 316 22.95 -7.97 -9.53
N PHE A 317 22.16 -7.03 -9.05
CA PHE A 317 22.34 -5.63 -9.41
C PHE A 317 22.88 -4.91 -8.19
N ASP A 318 23.75 -3.90 -8.40
CA ASP A 318 24.09 -2.89 -7.39
C ASP A 318 22.83 -2.20 -6.80
N THR A 319 21.67 -2.38 -7.46
CA THR A 319 20.38 -1.80 -7.10
C THR A 319 19.58 -2.63 -6.10
N ILE A 320 19.93 -3.88 -5.77
CA ILE A 320 19.19 -4.63 -4.74
C ILE A 320 20.05 -4.90 -3.50
N GLN A 321 19.51 -4.54 -2.34
CA GLN A 321 20.08 -4.79 -1.03
C GLN A 321 19.15 -5.73 -0.27
N ILE A 322 19.73 -6.68 0.46
CA ILE A 322 18.95 -7.60 1.30
C ILE A 322 19.09 -7.15 2.74
N ALA A 323 17.97 -6.82 3.37
CA ALA A 323 17.89 -6.58 4.80
C ALA A 323 17.29 -7.80 5.49
N SER A 324 17.85 -8.19 6.63
CA SER A 324 17.31 -9.29 7.44
C SER A 324 15.92 -8.99 7.99
N SER A 325 15.66 -7.71 8.30
CA SER A 325 14.43 -7.23 8.91
C SER A 325 14.07 -5.81 8.49
N TYR A 326 12.84 -5.38 8.77
CA TYR A 326 12.44 -3.97 8.58
C TYR A 326 13.25 -2.99 9.44
N TYR A 327 13.80 -3.44 10.57
CA TYR A 327 14.71 -2.63 11.39
C TYR A 327 16.04 -2.38 10.70
N GLU A 328 16.60 -3.41 10.08
CA GLU A 328 17.81 -3.26 9.26
C GLU A 328 17.54 -2.43 8.00
N ALA A 329 16.40 -2.67 7.33
CA ALA A 329 15.96 -1.88 6.19
C ALA A 329 15.88 -0.39 6.55
N ALA A 330 15.31 -0.03 7.71
CA ALA A 330 15.29 1.35 8.18
C ALA A 330 16.69 1.92 8.44
N GLY A 331 17.63 1.11 8.95
CA GLY A 331 19.03 1.49 9.08
C GLY A 331 19.69 1.79 7.72
N MET A 332 19.42 0.96 6.72
CA MET A 332 19.88 1.17 5.34
C MET A 332 19.27 2.44 4.74
N VAL A 333 17.96 2.63 4.86
CA VAL A 333 17.25 3.84 4.41
C VAL A 333 17.84 5.11 5.05
N GLN A 334 18.08 5.07 6.36
CA GLN A 334 18.71 6.18 7.06
C GLN A 334 20.13 6.46 6.56
N ALA A 335 20.93 5.43 6.32
CA ALA A 335 22.27 5.58 5.77
C ALA A 335 22.23 6.20 4.36
N MET A 336 21.33 5.75 3.49
CA MET A 336 21.10 6.32 2.16
C MET A 336 20.69 7.80 2.25
N ARG A 337 19.77 8.15 3.14
CA ARG A 337 19.36 9.55 3.37
C ARG A 337 20.50 10.45 3.82
N GLN A 338 21.46 9.92 4.57
CA GLN A 338 22.68 10.65 4.97
C GLN A 338 23.78 10.65 3.89
N GLY A 339 23.57 9.99 2.74
CA GLY A 339 24.57 9.86 1.69
C GLY A 339 25.73 8.93 2.06
N LEU A 340 25.50 7.99 2.99
CA LEU A 340 26.51 7.02 3.42
C LEU A 340 26.52 5.79 2.51
N ASN A 341 27.69 5.19 2.35
CA ASN A 341 27.80 3.89 1.68
C ASN A 341 27.27 2.79 2.61
N LEU A 342 26.43 1.91 2.07
CA LEU A 342 25.88 0.75 2.79
C LEU A 342 26.95 -0.33 3.02
N ASN A 343 27.97 -0.38 2.17
CA ASN A 343 29.13 -1.24 2.35
C ASN A 343 30.11 -0.58 3.33
N LEU A 344 29.95 -0.89 4.62
CA LEU A 344 30.94 -0.51 5.63
C LEU A 344 32.25 -1.26 5.36
N PRO A 345 33.42 -0.60 5.47
CA PRO A 345 34.70 -1.28 5.31
C PRO A 345 34.83 -2.39 6.35
N SER A 346 34.96 -3.63 5.90
CA SER A 346 35.22 -4.78 6.78
C SER A 346 36.72 -4.89 7.05
N ALA A 347 37.13 -5.52 8.16
CA ALA A 347 38.55 -5.76 8.45
C ALA A 347 39.26 -6.63 7.37
N SER A 348 38.48 -7.32 6.53
CA SER A 348 38.93 -8.06 5.34
C SER A 348 39.15 -7.19 4.11
N ASP A 349 38.63 -5.96 4.06
CA ASP A 349 38.88 -4.99 2.99
C ASP A 349 40.24 -4.30 3.19
N VAL A 350 41.31 -5.10 3.18
CA VAL A 350 42.69 -4.61 3.05
C VAL A 350 42.91 -4.19 1.59
N GLY A 351 42.10 -3.26 1.10
CA GLY A 351 42.07 -2.77 -0.28
C GLY A 351 42.71 -1.39 -0.47
N LEU A 352 43.27 -0.78 0.59
CA LEU A 352 43.99 0.49 0.48
C LEU A 352 45.32 0.41 -0.31
N LYS A 353 45.72 -0.79 -0.80
CA LYS A 353 46.90 -0.92 -1.67
C LYS A 353 46.72 -0.29 -3.05
N ASN A 354 45.49 -0.13 -3.56
CA ASN A 354 45.27 0.38 -4.92
C ASN A 354 45.08 1.90 -5.01
N LEU A 355 44.98 2.62 -3.88
CA LEU A 355 44.89 4.09 -3.86
C LEU A 355 46.25 4.78 -3.75
N LEU A 356 47.33 4.01 -3.54
CA LEU A 356 48.71 4.52 -3.44
C LEU A 356 49.49 4.46 -4.76
N ASP A 357 48.93 3.89 -5.84
CA ASP A 357 49.49 3.99 -7.19
C ASP A 357 49.15 5.35 -7.82
N ILE A 358 49.54 6.43 -7.13
CA ILE A 358 49.67 7.74 -7.76
C ILE A 358 50.98 7.67 -8.53
N ASN A 359 50.90 7.61 -9.86
CA ASN A 359 52.05 7.66 -10.78
C ASN A 359 53.12 8.64 -10.24
N PRO A 360 54.38 8.22 -10.05
CA PRO A 360 55.42 9.17 -9.71
C PRO A 360 55.51 10.16 -10.87
N ILE A 361 55.36 11.45 -10.53
CA ILE A 361 55.59 12.57 -11.43
C ILE A 361 56.94 12.34 -12.11
N GLU A 362 56.92 12.07 -13.42
CA GLU A 362 58.13 12.05 -14.23
C GLU A 362 58.79 13.42 -14.10
N THR A 363 59.93 13.44 -13.44
CA THR A 363 60.80 14.59 -13.36
C THR A 363 61.41 14.77 -14.75
N VAL A 364 60.84 15.69 -15.54
CA VAL A 364 61.45 16.18 -16.77
C VAL A 364 62.77 16.86 -16.39
N ARG A 365 63.89 16.27 -16.84
CA ARG A 365 65.23 16.86 -16.77
C ARG A 365 65.45 17.87 -17.88
#